data_AF-A0A969LX59-F1
#
_entry.id   AF-A0A969LX59-F1
#
_cell.length_a   1.000
_cell.length_b   1.000
_cell.length_c   1.000
_cell.angle_alpha   90.00
_cell.angle_beta   90.00
_cell.angle_gamma   90.00
#
_symmetry.space_group_name_H-M   'P 1'
#
loop_
_entity.id
_entity.type
_entity.pdbx_description
1 polymer ?
#
loop_
_entity_poly.entity_id
_entity_poly.type
_entity_poly.pdbx_seq_one_letter_code
_entity_poly.pdbx_strand_id
1 'polypeptide(L)'
;MALFRSLRTTLVALFLVLILFTSSACSGTMQADRPSLPGTDRTAYSQLERGNTSQGQNFGNWVTQTAHELVQDAYVRDNDKLGVVITPQVRPTEVRSLASSLVQGFHKNFPNRDLTVLMYAPDKKLILTAKYDDSTRQIQYQ
;
A
#
# COMPACT_ATOMS: atom_id res chain seq x y z
N MET A 1 -56.99 -18.50 -8.76
CA MET A 1 -55.86 -18.42 -7.80
C MET A 1 -54.91 -17.30 -8.21
N ALA A 2 -55.28 -16.03 -8.02
CA ALA A 2 -54.54 -14.87 -8.54
C ALA A 2 -54.33 -13.77 -7.48
N LEU A 3 -54.29 -14.14 -6.19
CA LEU A 3 -54.15 -13.19 -5.07
C LEU A 3 -52.86 -13.37 -4.25
N PHE A 4 -52.10 -14.44 -4.47
CA PHE A 4 -50.89 -14.75 -3.67
C PHE A 4 -49.56 -14.37 -4.32
N ARG A 5 -49.56 -13.85 -5.56
CA ARG A 5 -48.33 -13.50 -6.28
C ARG A 5 -47.97 -12.02 -6.18
N SER A 6 -48.93 -11.14 -5.88
CA SER A 6 -48.74 -9.69 -5.72
C SER A 6 -48.19 -9.28 -4.35
N LEU A 7 -48.26 -10.16 -3.34
CA LEU A 7 -47.82 -9.84 -1.97
C LEU A 7 -46.30 -9.97 -1.77
N ARG A 8 -45.61 -10.78 -2.61
CA ARG A 8 -44.15 -10.96 -2.51
C ARG A 8 -43.36 -9.78 -3.10
N THR A 9 -43.91 -9.06 -4.07
CA THR A 9 -43.17 -8.00 -4.77
C THR A 9 -43.21 -6.67 -4.02
N THR A 10 -44.27 -6.39 -3.26
CA THR A 10 -44.39 -5.17 -2.43
C THR A 10 -43.50 -5.20 -1.19
N LEU A 11 -43.20 -6.37 -0.63
CA LEU A 11 -42.34 -6.49 0.54
C LEU A 11 -40.85 -6.22 0.23
N VAL A 12 -40.38 -6.52 -0.98
CA VAL A 12 -38.97 -6.32 -1.37
C VAL A 12 -38.66 -4.85 -1.63
N ALA A 13 -39.60 -4.08 -2.20
CA ALA A 13 -39.42 -2.66 -2.45
C ALA A 13 -39.38 -1.83 -1.15
N LEU A 14 -40.11 -2.24 -0.11
CA LEU A 14 -40.15 -1.56 1.19
C LEU A 14 -38.81 -1.68 1.96
N PHE A 15 -38.10 -2.81 1.81
CA PHE A 15 -36.80 -3.01 2.47
C PHE A 15 -35.68 -2.15 1.87
N LEU A 16 -35.73 -1.87 0.57
CA LEU A 16 -34.66 -1.16 -0.14
C LEU A 16 -34.65 0.36 0.16
N VAL A 17 -35.79 0.93 0.55
CA VAL A 17 -35.90 2.35 0.96
C VAL A 17 -35.46 2.54 2.42
N LEU A 18 -35.57 1.51 3.27
CA LEU A 18 -35.23 1.59 4.70
C LEU A 18 -33.71 1.64 4.96
N ILE A 19 -32.88 1.18 4.03
CA ILE A 19 -31.41 1.12 4.20
C ILE A 19 -30.73 2.47 3.87
N LEU A 20 -31.45 3.43 3.27
CA LEU A 20 -30.91 4.73 2.86
C LEU A 20 -30.96 5.81 3.96
N PHE A 21 -31.47 5.50 5.16
CA PHE A 21 -31.71 6.47 6.24
C PHE A 21 -30.99 6.18 7.56
N THR A 22 -29.92 5.37 7.58
CA THR A 22 -29.02 5.32 8.75
C THR A 22 -27.81 6.24 8.55
N SER A 23 -28.11 7.52 8.70
CA SER A 23 -27.39 8.48 9.55
C SER A 23 -25.89 8.24 9.80
N SER A 24 -25.11 9.16 9.24
CA SER A 24 -23.82 9.63 9.74
C SER A 24 -23.81 9.86 11.25
N ALA A 25 -22.90 9.20 11.95
CA ALA A 25 -22.41 9.64 13.26
C ALA A 25 -20.90 9.39 13.34
N CYS A 26 -20.12 10.45 13.13
CA CYS A 26 -18.78 10.55 13.69
C CYS A 26 -18.92 10.69 15.21
N SER A 27 -18.89 9.59 15.95
CA SER A 27 -18.69 9.63 17.39
C SER A 27 -17.20 9.53 17.68
N GLY A 28 -16.54 10.68 17.83
CA GLY A 28 -15.21 10.75 18.40
C GLY A 28 -15.27 10.38 19.87
N THR A 29 -14.56 9.32 20.25
CA THR A 29 -14.24 9.03 21.65
C THR A 29 -12.75 9.27 21.84
N MET A 30 -12.39 10.42 22.41
CA MET A 30 -11.11 10.57 23.08
C MET A 30 -11.11 9.63 24.28
N GLN A 31 -10.26 8.61 24.26
CA GLN A 31 -10.01 7.76 25.42
C GLN A 31 -8.65 8.10 25.98
N ALA A 32 -8.67 8.85 27.08
CA ALA A 32 -7.54 9.06 27.95
C ALA A 32 -7.24 7.77 28.73
N ASP A 33 -5.94 7.44 28.71
CA ASP A 33 -5.13 6.63 29.62
C ASP A 33 -5.81 5.57 30.52
N ARG A 34 -5.50 4.30 30.24
CA ARG A 34 -5.47 3.24 31.23
C ARG A 34 -4.19 2.39 31.03
N PRO A 35 -3.35 2.21 32.06
CA PRO A 35 -2.18 1.36 31.96
C PRO A 35 -2.64 -0.11 32.00
N SER A 36 -2.40 -0.83 30.91
CA SER A 36 -2.61 -2.28 30.85
C SER A 36 -1.28 -3.00 31.08
N LEU A 37 -1.31 -3.94 32.03
CA LEU A 37 -0.22 -4.79 32.48
C LEU A 37 0.34 -5.70 31.36
N PRO A 38 1.60 -6.17 31.48
CA PRO A 38 2.39 -6.66 30.36
C PRO A 38 1.92 -8.04 29.90
N GLY A 39 1.20 -8.05 28.78
CA GLY A 39 0.79 -9.25 28.07
C GLY A 39 1.70 -9.51 26.88
N THR A 40 2.69 -10.38 27.07
CA THR A 40 3.43 -11.06 25.99
C THR A 40 4.11 -10.12 25.00
N ASP A 41 5.24 -9.56 25.44
CA ASP A 41 6.29 -9.01 24.57
C ASP A 41 6.85 -10.10 23.64
N ARG A 42 6.08 -10.46 22.62
CA ARG A 42 6.67 -10.89 21.35
C ARG A 42 7.16 -9.64 20.66
N THR A 43 8.28 -9.14 21.17
CA THR A 43 9.25 -8.39 20.38
C THR A 43 8.62 -7.31 19.51
N ALA A 44 8.33 -6.16 20.12
CA ALA A 44 8.51 -4.88 19.45
C ALA A 44 10.00 -4.71 19.11
N TYR A 45 10.55 -5.60 18.27
CA TYR A 45 11.65 -5.21 17.40
C TYR A 45 11.05 -4.08 16.59
N SER A 46 11.49 -2.86 16.91
CA SER A 46 11.24 -1.64 16.18
C SER A 46 11.19 -1.97 14.70
N GLN A 47 9.96 -2.08 14.16
CA GLN A 47 9.76 -2.15 12.73
C GLN A 47 10.26 -0.81 12.24
N LEU A 48 11.51 -0.77 11.77
CA LEU A 48 12.10 0.41 11.18
C LEU A 48 11.05 0.98 10.21
N GLU A 49 10.68 2.23 10.39
CA GLU A 49 9.60 2.83 9.62
C GLU A 49 9.89 2.66 8.14
N ARG A 50 9.05 1.85 7.48
CA ARG A 50 9.09 1.67 6.04
C ARG A 50 8.57 2.92 5.32
N GLY A 51 7.99 3.88 6.02
CA GLY A 51 7.69 5.20 5.47
C GLY A 51 7.71 6.30 6.52
N ASN A 52 8.19 7.48 6.15
CA ASN A 52 8.08 8.68 7.01
C ASN A 52 6.71 9.36 6.92
N THR A 53 5.77 8.79 6.16
CA THR A 53 4.36 9.19 6.12
C THR A 53 3.48 7.94 6.17
N SER A 54 2.20 8.07 6.57
CA SER A 54 1.25 6.96 6.56
C SER A 54 1.12 6.31 5.18
N GLN A 55 1.06 7.13 4.11
CA GLN A 55 0.97 6.64 2.75
C GLN A 55 2.25 5.88 2.32
N GLY A 56 3.42 6.43 2.66
CA GLY A 56 4.71 5.77 2.41
C GLY A 56 4.84 4.46 3.15
N GLN A 57 4.40 4.40 4.41
CA GLN A 57 4.42 3.19 5.23
C GLN A 57 3.52 2.11 4.62
N ASN A 58 2.30 2.49 4.21
CA ASN A 58 1.36 1.58 3.56
C ASN A 58 1.92 1.04 2.24
N PHE A 59 2.54 1.89 1.43
CA PHE A 59 3.12 1.46 0.16
C PHE A 59 4.34 0.54 0.37
N GLY A 60 5.25 0.86 1.29
CA GLY A 60 6.37 -0.02 1.65
C GLY A 60 5.91 -1.39 2.17
N ASN A 61 4.84 -1.41 2.99
CA ASN A 61 4.19 -2.64 3.41
C ASN A 61 3.60 -3.41 2.23
N TRP A 62 2.89 -2.74 1.32
CA TRP A 62 2.29 -3.35 0.15
C TRP A 62 3.35 -3.97 -0.79
N VAL A 63 4.46 -3.27 -1.04
CA VAL A 63 5.55 -3.77 -1.89
C VAL A 63 6.16 -5.03 -1.29
N THR A 64 6.51 -5.01 0.00
CA THR A 64 7.09 -6.19 0.67
C THR A 64 6.14 -7.38 0.73
N GLN A 65 4.83 -7.15 0.87
CA GLN A 65 3.84 -8.24 0.88
C GLN A 65 3.58 -8.81 -0.52
N THR A 66 3.41 -7.93 -1.51
CA THR A 66 3.01 -8.31 -2.86
C THR A 66 4.15 -8.92 -3.64
N ALA A 67 5.39 -8.46 -3.41
CA ALA A 67 6.58 -8.92 -4.11
C ALA A 67 7.53 -9.72 -3.21
N HIS A 68 7.03 -10.36 -2.13
CA HIS A 68 7.85 -11.01 -1.09
C HIS A 68 8.88 -12.04 -1.59
N GLU A 69 8.66 -12.66 -2.75
CA GLU A 69 9.63 -13.59 -3.36
C GLU A 69 10.82 -12.85 -4.01
N LEU A 70 10.57 -11.66 -4.55
CA LEU A 70 11.54 -10.86 -5.32
C LEU A 70 12.15 -9.71 -4.50
N VAL A 71 11.44 -9.26 -3.47
CA VAL A 71 11.78 -8.11 -2.63
C VAL A 71 11.91 -8.57 -1.18
N GLN A 72 13.11 -8.39 -0.63
CA GLN A 72 13.42 -8.66 0.76
C GLN A 72 12.93 -7.54 1.68
N ASP A 73 13.11 -6.28 1.27
CA ASP A 73 12.70 -5.12 2.05
C ASP A 73 12.36 -3.94 1.15
N ALA A 74 11.49 -3.06 1.61
CA ALA A 74 11.13 -1.84 0.90
C ALA A 74 10.80 -0.70 1.86
N TYR A 75 11.30 0.48 1.52
CA TYR A 75 11.09 1.70 2.30
C TYR A 75 10.82 2.89 1.38
N VAL A 76 9.89 3.73 1.78
CA VAL A 76 9.51 4.97 1.13
C VAL A 76 10.02 6.15 1.96
N ARG A 77 10.57 7.17 1.30
CA ARG A 77 10.94 8.44 1.92
C ARG A 77 10.32 9.57 1.12
N ASP A 78 9.81 10.56 1.84
CA ASP A 78 9.27 11.84 1.35
C ASP A 78 8.15 11.71 0.31
N ASN A 79 7.55 10.52 0.19
CA ASN A 79 6.55 10.18 -0.81
C ASN A 79 7.01 10.34 -2.27
N ASP A 80 8.33 10.34 -2.51
CA ASP A 80 8.95 10.46 -3.84
C ASP A 80 10.10 9.47 -4.07
N LYS A 81 10.64 8.84 -3.01
CA LYS A 81 11.75 7.89 -3.08
C LYS A 81 11.33 6.55 -2.52
N LEU A 82 11.48 5.49 -3.32
CA LEU A 82 11.29 4.10 -2.91
C LEU A 82 12.64 3.37 -2.96
N GLY A 83 13.15 2.93 -1.82
CA GLY A 83 14.25 1.98 -1.74
C GLY A 83 13.73 0.55 -1.68
N VAL A 84 14.32 -0.34 -2.48
CA VAL A 84 13.92 -1.75 -2.58
C VAL A 84 15.17 -2.62 -2.51
N VAL A 85 15.21 -3.53 -1.56
CA VAL A 85 16.25 -4.58 -1.47
C VAL A 85 15.69 -5.83 -2.12
N ILE A 86 16.33 -6.32 -3.19
CA ILE A 86 15.90 -7.53 -3.88
C ILE A 86 16.42 -8.80 -3.21
N THR A 87 15.75 -9.91 -3.44
CA THR A 87 16.24 -11.23 -3.04
C THR A 87 17.29 -11.74 -4.05
N PRO A 88 18.10 -12.76 -3.68
CA PRO A 88 19.03 -13.41 -4.61
C PRO A 88 18.37 -14.11 -5.81
N GLN A 89 17.03 -14.25 -5.80
CA GLN A 89 16.29 -14.90 -6.88
C GLN A 89 16.14 -14.00 -8.11
N VAL A 90 16.20 -12.67 -7.93
CA VAL A 90 16.09 -11.71 -9.03
C VAL A 90 17.37 -11.73 -9.85
N ARG A 91 17.26 -12.09 -11.13
CA ARG A 91 18.43 -12.10 -12.03
C ARG A 91 18.84 -10.67 -12.38
N PRO A 92 20.13 -10.39 -12.60
CA PRO A 92 20.60 -9.06 -13.01
C PRO A 92 19.87 -8.48 -14.23
N THR A 93 19.49 -9.35 -15.18
CA THR A 93 18.74 -8.97 -16.39
C THR A 93 17.29 -8.57 -16.12
N GLU A 94 16.72 -8.97 -14.97
CA GLU A 94 15.33 -8.71 -14.59
C GLU A 94 15.16 -7.46 -13.73
N VAL A 95 16.24 -6.98 -13.10
CA VAL A 95 16.22 -5.82 -12.20
C VAL A 95 15.57 -4.60 -12.85
N ARG A 96 15.88 -4.35 -14.14
CA ARG A 96 15.29 -3.23 -14.89
C ARG A 96 13.78 -3.37 -15.08
N SER A 97 13.30 -4.57 -15.40
CA SER A 97 11.88 -4.85 -15.56
C SER A 97 11.14 -4.72 -14.23
N LEU A 98 11.72 -5.26 -13.14
CA LEU A 98 11.18 -5.13 -11.80
C LEU A 98 11.09 -3.66 -11.38
N ALA A 99 12.16 -2.88 -11.58
CA ALA A 99 12.18 -1.45 -11.29
C ALA A 99 11.11 -0.68 -12.08
N SER A 100 10.91 -1.01 -13.37
CA SER A 100 9.84 -0.42 -14.17
C SER A 100 8.45 -0.68 -13.57
N SER A 101 8.16 -1.92 -13.19
CA SER A 101 6.87 -2.28 -12.57
C SER A 101 6.67 -1.58 -11.22
N LEU A 102 7.74 -1.47 -10.42
CA LEU A 102 7.71 -0.76 -9.14
C LEU A 102 7.45 0.73 -9.33
N VAL A 103 8.11 1.37 -10.31
CA VAL A 103 7.85 2.78 -10.67
C VAL A 103 6.38 2.98 -11.04
N GLN A 104 5.81 2.10 -11.87
CA GLN A 104 4.39 2.19 -12.26
C GLN A 104 3.46 2.05 -11.05
N GLY A 105 3.74 1.11 -10.15
CA GLY A 105 2.99 0.96 -8.90
C GLY A 105 3.14 2.19 -7.99
N PHE A 106 4.34 2.76 -7.94
CA PHE A 106 4.64 3.93 -7.12
C PHE A 106 3.93 5.18 -7.66
N HIS A 107 3.92 5.40 -8.97
CA HIS A 107 3.20 6.50 -9.61
C HIS A 107 1.69 6.46 -9.38
N LYS A 108 1.09 5.27 -9.41
CA LYS A 108 -0.34 5.10 -9.09
C LYS A 108 -0.68 5.53 -7.66
N ASN A 109 0.24 5.32 -6.71
CA ASN A 109 0.03 5.68 -5.32
C ASN A 109 0.42 7.14 -5.04
N PHE A 110 1.40 7.67 -5.78
CA PHE A 110 1.94 9.02 -5.58
C PHE A 110 1.94 9.77 -6.93
N PRO A 111 0.76 10.20 -7.41
CA PRO A 111 0.64 10.86 -8.72
C PRO A 111 1.16 12.30 -8.70
N ASN A 112 1.34 12.86 -9.90
CA ASN A 112 1.67 14.28 -10.17
C ASN A 112 3.01 14.73 -9.57
N ARG A 113 4.03 13.86 -9.63
CA ARG A 113 5.36 14.15 -9.12
C ARG A 113 6.40 13.23 -9.74
N ASP A 114 7.64 13.71 -9.74
CA ASP A 114 8.79 12.89 -10.08
C ASP A 114 9.04 11.86 -8.98
N LEU A 115 9.43 10.65 -9.39
CA LEU A 115 9.63 9.52 -8.48
C LEU A 115 10.98 8.88 -8.72
N THR A 116 11.60 8.40 -7.65
CA THR A 116 12.86 7.68 -7.71
C THR A 116 12.71 6.31 -7.07
N VAL A 117 13.08 5.25 -7.78
CA VAL A 117 13.19 3.89 -7.26
C VAL A 117 14.67 3.51 -7.21
N LEU A 118 15.15 3.21 -6.01
CA LEU A 118 16.51 2.79 -5.72
C LEU A 118 16.52 1.28 -5.49
N MET A 119 17.12 0.53 -6.40
CA MET A 119 17.22 -0.92 -6.32
C MET A 119 18.55 -1.32 -5.69
N TYR A 120 18.48 -2.08 -4.61
CA TYR A 120 19.62 -2.60 -3.89
C TYR A 120 19.71 -4.12 -4.04
N ALA A 121 20.93 -4.62 -4.24
CA ALA A 121 21.23 -6.04 -4.17
C ALA A 121 21.03 -6.60 -2.75
N PRO A 122 21.03 -7.94 -2.56
CA PRO A 122 20.91 -8.55 -1.23
C PRO A 122 22.00 -8.10 -0.24
N ASP A 123 23.18 -7.70 -0.74
CA ASP A 123 24.28 -7.13 0.05
C ASP A 123 24.11 -5.61 0.34
N LYS A 124 22.95 -5.05 0.01
CA LYS A 124 22.56 -3.63 0.17
C LYS A 124 23.36 -2.65 -0.68
N LYS A 125 24.05 -3.09 -1.72
CA LYS A 125 24.65 -2.18 -2.70
C LYS A 125 23.60 -1.69 -3.69
N LEU A 126 23.61 -0.40 -3.99
CA LEU A 126 22.77 0.18 -5.05
C LEU A 126 23.23 -0.39 -6.41
N ILE A 127 22.30 -0.98 -7.15
CA ILE A 127 22.59 -1.63 -8.44
C ILE A 127 21.84 -1.01 -9.62
N LEU A 128 20.75 -0.27 -9.35
CA LEU A 128 19.99 0.45 -10.37
C LEU A 128 19.21 1.59 -9.72
N THR A 129 19.21 2.75 -10.35
CA THR A 129 18.29 3.84 -10.04
C THR A 129 17.34 4.04 -11.20
N ALA A 130 16.03 3.99 -10.95
CA ALA A 130 15.00 4.34 -11.92
C ALA A 130 14.35 5.67 -11.52
N LYS A 131 14.44 6.68 -12.39
CA LYS A 131 13.85 8.00 -12.19
C LYS A 131 12.68 8.18 -13.13
N TYR A 132 11.50 8.37 -12.59
CA TYR A 132 10.31 8.72 -13.34
C TYR A 132 10.14 10.24 -13.33
N ASP A 133 9.99 10.79 -14.52
CA ASP A 133 9.69 12.19 -14.75
C ASP A 133 8.21 12.32 -15.12
N ASP A 134 7.43 13.03 -14.31
CA ASP A 134 5.98 13.10 -14.50
C ASP A 134 5.59 13.97 -15.71
N SER A 135 6.44 14.93 -16.07
CA SER A 135 6.22 15.83 -17.20
C SER A 135 6.36 15.13 -18.55
N THR A 136 7.35 14.25 -18.67
CA THR A 136 7.65 13.49 -19.90
C THR A 136 7.04 12.08 -19.88
N ARG A 137 6.61 11.60 -18.70
CA ARG A 137 6.12 10.25 -18.44
C ARG A 137 7.14 9.17 -18.84
N GLN A 138 8.43 9.48 -18.70
CA GLN A 138 9.53 8.59 -19.04
C GLN A 138 10.24 8.08 -17.79
N ILE A 139 10.81 6.88 -17.90
CA ILE A 139 11.69 6.31 -16.88
C ILE A 139 13.12 6.35 -17.40
N GLN A 140 14.00 7.03 -16.65
CA GLN A 140 15.43 7.07 -16.88
C GLN A 140 16.13 6.11 -15.94
N TYR A 141 17.14 5.40 -16.43
CA TYR A 141 17.88 4.41 -15.67
C TYR A 141 19.34 4.85 -15.50
N GLN A 142 19.87 4.69 -14.28
CA GLN A 142 21.26 4.99 -13.91
C GLN A 142 21.87 3.82 -13.15
#